data_AF-A0A7Y5PYK4-F1
#
_entry.id   AF-A0A7Y5PYK4-F1
#
_cell.length_a   1.000
_cell.length_b   1.000
_cell.length_c   1.000
_cell.angle_alpha   90.00
_cell.angle_beta   90.00
_cell.angle_gamma   90.00
#
_symmetry.space_group_name_H-M   'P 1'
#
loop_
_entity.id
_entity.type
_entity.pdbx_description
1 polymer ?
#
loop_
_entity_poly.entity_id
_entity_poly.type
_entity_poly.pdbx_seq_one_letter_code
_entity_poly.pdbx_strand_id
1 'polypeptide(L)'
;VELATPDSLGSGTLVSPDGWILTNAHVVGDDPEVEIVVALLVDPARPAQECLRAAVVRLDFERDLALLKIASGLYGQPLPAGFVLPALELGDAASLELGAPLWLVGYPTTGGTASRVTLTATRGIVAGFETADFGRLVKTDAEITQGNSGGAALDEQGRLVGVPSATVENGSGQIGYVHPIDALPRAWRKLFER
;
A
#
# COMPACT_ATOMS: atom_id res chain seq x y z
N VAL A 1 -4.55 3.73 3.87
CA VAL A 1 -5.57 4.56 3.21
C VAL A 1 -6.27 3.75 2.15
N GLU A 2 -7.53 4.03 1.86
CA GLU A 2 -8.20 3.50 0.67
C GLU A 2 -8.02 4.51 -0.46
N LEU A 3 -7.74 4.02 -1.66
CA LEU A 3 -7.52 4.80 -2.87
C LEU A 3 -8.62 4.47 -3.87
N ALA A 4 -9.16 5.50 -4.50
CA ALA A 4 -10.13 5.35 -5.57
C ALA A 4 -9.72 6.18 -6.79
N THR A 5 -9.75 5.54 -7.94
CA THR A 5 -9.72 6.16 -9.28
C THR A 5 -11.07 5.89 -9.97
N PRO A 6 -11.34 6.47 -11.15
CA PRO A 6 -12.58 6.17 -11.88
C PRO A 6 -12.80 4.68 -12.16
N ASP A 7 -11.71 3.91 -12.34
CA ASP A 7 -11.75 2.53 -12.81
C ASP A 7 -11.26 1.50 -11.76
N SER A 8 -10.74 1.95 -10.61
CA SER A 8 -10.10 1.06 -9.63
C SER A 8 -10.31 1.51 -8.19
N LEU A 9 -10.36 0.51 -7.30
CA LEU A 9 -10.32 0.67 -5.85
C LEU A 9 -9.15 -0.16 -5.33
N GLY A 10 -8.38 0.43 -4.42
CA GLY A 10 -7.23 -0.26 -3.84
C GLY A 10 -6.76 0.36 -2.54
N SER A 11 -5.62 -0.13 -2.05
CA SER A 11 -5.03 0.35 -0.82
C SER A 11 -3.78 1.18 -1.08
N GLY A 12 -3.46 2.06 -0.13
CA GLY A 12 -2.22 2.79 -0.08
C GLY A 12 -1.70 2.92 1.34
N THR A 13 -0.42 3.21 1.49
CA THR A 13 0.22 3.42 2.79
C THR A 13 0.83 4.80 2.87
N LEU A 14 0.45 5.59 3.89
CA LEU A 14 1.11 6.85 4.21
C LEU A 14 2.50 6.56 4.80
N VAL A 15 3.55 6.97 4.11
CA VAL A 15 4.96 6.70 4.47
C VAL A 15 5.69 7.93 5.00
N SER A 16 5.04 9.09 5.00
CA SER A 16 5.57 10.30 5.63
C SER A 16 4.46 11.24 6.10
N PRO A 17 4.64 11.96 7.23
CA PRO A 17 3.66 12.89 7.77
C PRO A 17 3.26 14.04 6.84
N ASP A 18 4.12 14.40 5.89
CA ASP A 18 3.83 15.42 4.86
C ASP A 18 2.96 14.88 3.71
N GLY A 19 2.58 13.60 3.70
CA GLY A 19 1.56 13.04 2.81
C GLY A 19 2.08 12.30 1.59
N TRP A 20 3.22 11.62 1.70
CA TRP A 20 3.65 10.64 0.71
C TRP A 20 2.90 9.31 0.89
N ILE A 21 2.45 8.72 -0.21
CA ILE A 21 1.73 7.44 -0.22
C ILE A 21 2.41 6.46 -1.16
N LEU A 22 2.67 5.24 -0.69
CA LEU A 22 3.01 4.09 -1.55
C LEU A 22 1.75 3.29 -1.87
N THR A 23 1.67 2.79 -3.10
CA THR A 23 0.65 1.84 -3.58
C THR A 23 1.17 1.07 -4.79
N ASN A 24 0.34 0.24 -5.42
CA ASN A 24 0.68 -0.43 -6.66
C ASN A 24 0.36 0.41 -7.90
N ALA A 25 1.09 0.16 -8.98
CA ALA A 25 0.87 0.85 -10.26
C ALA A 25 -0.50 0.51 -10.85
N HIS A 26 -0.93 -0.75 -10.78
CA HIS A 26 -2.24 -1.16 -11.30
C HIS A 26 -3.43 -0.55 -10.54
N VAL A 27 -3.24 -0.05 -9.30
CA VAL A 27 -4.30 0.65 -8.54
C VAL A 27 -4.55 2.03 -9.13
N VAL A 28 -3.49 2.71 -9.59
CA VAL A 28 -3.60 4.06 -10.17
C VAL A 28 -3.91 4.04 -11.67
N GLY A 29 -3.44 3.02 -12.40
CA GLY A 29 -3.64 2.88 -13.84
C GLY A 29 -2.62 3.66 -14.68
N ASP A 30 -2.91 3.76 -15.98
CA ASP A 30 -1.95 4.24 -17.00
C ASP A 30 -1.96 5.75 -17.21
N ASP A 31 -2.96 6.44 -16.68
CA ASP A 31 -3.11 7.90 -16.81
C ASP A 31 -2.34 8.62 -15.70
N PRO A 32 -1.22 9.32 -16.00
CA PRO A 32 -0.46 10.06 -15.00
C PRO A 32 -1.21 11.30 -14.46
N GLU A 33 -2.25 11.77 -15.14
CA GLU A 33 -3.08 12.90 -14.72
C GLU A 33 -4.33 12.46 -13.94
N VAL A 34 -4.48 11.15 -13.68
CA VAL A 34 -5.62 10.62 -12.93
C VAL A 34 -5.72 11.26 -11.55
N GLU A 35 -6.89 11.78 -11.23
CA GLU A 35 -7.18 12.26 -9.89
C GLU A 35 -7.45 11.08 -8.96
N ILE A 36 -6.68 10.99 -7.88
CA ILE A 36 -6.80 9.90 -6.90
C ILE A 36 -7.52 10.43 -5.68
N VAL A 37 -8.70 9.89 -5.40
CA VAL A 37 -9.40 10.15 -4.14
C VAL A 37 -8.76 9.31 -3.04
N VAL A 38 -8.43 9.96 -1.93
CA VAL A 38 -7.82 9.30 -0.76
C VAL A 38 -8.80 9.35 0.40
N ALA A 39 -9.13 8.17 0.91
CA ALA A 39 -9.93 8.00 2.10
C ALA A 39 -9.07 7.55 3.29
N LEU A 40 -9.20 8.27 4.40
CA LEU A 40 -8.45 8.03 5.63
C LEU A 40 -9.18 7.07 6.55
N LEU A 41 -8.42 6.24 7.26
CA LEU A 41 -8.91 5.47 8.38
C LEU A 41 -9.26 6.40 9.53
N VAL A 42 -10.50 6.33 10.02
CA VAL A 42 -10.96 7.06 11.21
C VAL A 42 -11.31 6.09 12.34
N ASP A 43 -11.96 4.97 12.00
CA ASP A 43 -12.36 3.90 12.91
C ASP A 43 -12.21 2.57 12.14
N PRO A 44 -11.45 1.58 12.63
CA PRO A 44 -11.29 0.30 11.94
C PRO A 44 -12.60 -0.47 11.76
N ALA A 45 -13.63 -0.19 12.56
CA ALA A 45 -14.95 -0.79 12.42
C ALA A 45 -15.85 -0.05 11.42
N ARG A 46 -15.35 0.99 10.73
CA ARG A 46 -16.10 1.79 9.75
C ARG A 46 -15.34 1.89 8.42
N PRO A 47 -16.06 2.14 7.31
CA PRO A 47 -15.41 2.47 6.05
C PRO A 47 -14.50 3.69 6.19
N ALA A 48 -13.44 3.74 5.38
CA ALA A 48 -12.57 4.90 5.30
C ALA A 48 -13.38 6.14 4.84
N GLN A 49 -12.96 7.32 5.29
CA GLN A 49 -13.63 8.57 4.94
C GLN A 49 -12.85 9.31 3.86
N GLU A 50 -13.47 9.51 2.70
CA GLU A 50 -12.95 10.36 1.63
C GLU A 50 -12.76 11.79 2.13
N CYS A 51 -11.55 12.31 2.00
CA CYS A 51 -11.24 13.64 2.51
C CYS A 51 -10.14 14.35 1.74
N LEU A 52 -9.36 13.64 0.93
CA LEU A 52 -8.17 14.17 0.27
C LEU A 52 -8.08 13.75 -1.19
N ARG A 53 -7.25 14.45 -1.95
CA ARG A 53 -6.81 14.07 -3.29
C ARG A 53 -5.30 13.92 -3.32
N ALA A 54 -4.81 12.95 -4.09
CA ALA A 54 -3.40 12.75 -4.38
C ALA A 54 -3.12 12.82 -5.87
N ALA A 55 -1.88 13.15 -6.20
CA ALA A 55 -1.33 13.08 -7.56
C ALA A 55 -0.24 12.02 -7.64
N VAL A 56 -0.11 11.38 -8.80
CA VAL A 56 0.99 10.46 -9.09
C VAL A 56 2.28 11.25 -9.23
N VAL A 57 3.32 10.88 -8.46
CA VAL A 57 4.65 11.51 -8.55
C VAL A 57 5.65 10.59 -9.23
N ARG A 58 5.57 9.29 -8.96
CA ARG A 58 6.35 8.26 -9.66
C ARG A 58 5.51 7.04 -9.91
N LEU A 59 5.81 6.37 -11.01
CA LEU A 59 5.11 5.18 -11.47
C LEU A 59 6.13 4.22 -12.06
N ASP A 60 6.01 2.95 -11.74
CA ASP A 60 6.87 1.87 -12.20
C ASP A 60 6.03 0.61 -12.43
N PHE A 61 5.64 0.39 -13.67
CA PHE A 61 4.80 -0.76 -14.05
C PHE A 61 5.53 -2.09 -13.97
N GLU A 62 6.85 -2.11 -14.19
CA GLU A 62 7.63 -3.35 -14.10
C GLU A 62 7.65 -3.87 -12.66
N ARG A 63 7.78 -2.97 -11.68
CA ARG A 63 7.71 -3.28 -10.25
C ARG A 63 6.28 -3.31 -9.71
N ASP A 64 5.29 -2.93 -10.51
CA ASP A 64 3.92 -2.68 -10.06
C ASP A 64 3.85 -1.74 -8.84
N LEU A 65 4.57 -0.61 -8.87
CA LEU A 65 4.63 0.35 -7.77
C LEU A 65 4.30 1.78 -8.22
N ALA A 66 3.68 2.54 -7.32
CA ALA A 66 3.44 3.96 -7.48
C ALA A 66 3.75 4.74 -6.19
N LEU A 67 4.30 5.94 -6.34
CA LEU A 67 4.48 6.91 -5.27
C LEU A 67 3.62 8.13 -5.55
N LEU A 68 2.73 8.41 -4.62
CA LEU A 68 1.76 9.50 -4.70
C LEU A 68 2.07 10.58 -3.66
N LYS A 69 1.54 11.77 -3.90
CA LYS A 69 1.60 12.88 -2.95
C LYS A 69 0.21 13.48 -2.76
N ILE A 70 -0.22 13.61 -1.50
CA ILE A 70 -1.42 14.38 -1.15
C ILE A 70 -1.24 15.81 -1.65
N ALA A 71 -2.20 16.27 -2.46
CA ALA A 71 -2.17 17.54 -3.16
C ALA A 71 -3.18 18.55 -2.58
N SER A 72 -4.37 18.07 -2.19
CA SER A 72 -5.46 18.92 -1.73
C SER A 72 -6.48 18.13 -0.91
N GLY A 73 -7.44 18.84 -0.34
CA GLY A 73 -8.64 18.20 0.18
C GLY A 73 -9.61 17.76 -0.93
N LEU A 74 -10.62 16.97 -0.57
CA LEU A 74 -11.54 16.29 -1.52
C LEU A 74 -12.19 17.21 -2.56
N TYR A 75 -12.44 18.48 -2.23
CA TYR A 75 -13.08 19.46 -3.11
C TYR A 75 -12.10 20.52 -3.65
N GLY A 76 -10.80 20.21 -3.66
CA GLY A 76 -9.76 21.09 -4.20
C GLY A 76 -9.27 22.17 -3.24
N GLN A 77 -9.74 22.17 -1.98
CA GLN A 77 -9.26 23.10 -0.96
C GLN A 77 -7.77 22.86 -0.65
N PRO A 78 -6.98 23.92 -0.40
CA PRO A 78 -5.60 23.76 0.03
C PRO A 78 -5.54 23.03 1.38
N LEU A 79 -4.47 22.27 1.60
CA LEU A 79 -4.22 21.66 2.90
C LEU A 79 -3.95 22.75 3.95
N PRO A 80 -4.42 22.59 5.19
CA PRO A 80 -4.09 23.52 6.26
C PRO A 80 -2.56 23.67 6.43
N ALA A 81 -2.12 24.86 6.83
CA ALA A 81 -0.71 25.07 7.16
C ALA A 81 -0.31 24.17 8.34
N GLY A 82 0.79 23.43 8.20
CA GLY A 82 1.25 22.48 9.21
C GLY A 82 0.36 21.24 9.36
N PHE A 83 -0.43 20.89 8.33
CA PHE A 83 -1.21 19.67 8.32
C PHE A 83 -0.29 18.43 8.36
N VAL A 84 -0.42 17.63 9.43
CA VAL A 84 0.36 16.41 9.66
C VAL A 84 -0.57 15.21 9.51
N LEU A 85 -0.18 14.28 8.64
CA LEU A 85 -0.88 13.03 8.42
C LEU A 85 -0.28 11.90 9.27
N PRO A 86 -1.09 10.93 9.72
CA PRO A 86 -0.57 9.73 10.34
C PRO A 86 0.17 8.90 9.29
N ALA A 87 1.45 8.64 9.52
CA ALA A 87 2.29 7.83 8.64
C ALA A 87 2.89 6.66 9.42
N LEU A 88 3.14 5.55 8.72
CA LEU A 88 3.80 4.40 9.30
C LEU A 88 5.32 4.61 9.34
N GLU A 89 5.93 4.15 10.42
CA GLU A 89 7.38 4.05 10.51
C GLU A 89 7.89 2.97 9.55
N LEU A 90 9.03 3.24 8.91
CA LEU A 90 9.68 2.29 8.02
C LEU A 90 10.45 1.25 8.85
N GLY A 91 10.24 -0.02 8.55
CA GLY A 91 10.95 -1.15 9.14
C GLY A 91 12.20 -1.53 8.35
N ASP A 92 12.98 -2.48 8.87
CA ASP A 92 14.10 -3.06 8.14
C ASP A 92 13.66 -4.30 7.37
N ALA A 93 13.34 -4.13 6.09
CA ALA A 93 12.94 -5.24 5.23
C ALA A 93 14.11 -6.18 4.88
N ALA A 94 15.36 -5.71 4.98
CA ALA A 94 16.53 -6.53 4.71
C ALA A 94 16.71 -7.60 5.79
N SER A 95 16.32 -7.31 7.04
CA SER A 95 16.38 -8.25 8.17
C SER A 95 15.25 -9.28 8.20
N LEU A 96 14.33 -9.28 7.23
CA LEU A 96 13.28 -10.32 7.17
C LEU A 96 13.89 -11.69 6.91
N GLU A 97 13.57 -12.63 7.79
CA GLU A 97 13.99 -14.03 7.76
C GLU A 97 12.81 -14.96 7.43
N LEU A 98 13.11 -16.17 6.95
CA LEU A 98 12.11 -17.20 6.71
C LEU A 98 11.36 -17.52 8.01
N GLY A 99 10.02 -17.55 7.95
CA GLY A 99 9.17 -17.81 9.11
C GLY A 99 8.89 -16.60 9.99
N ALA A 100 9.53 -15.44 9.73
CA ALA A 100 9.19 -14.21 10.42
C ALA A 100 7.72 -13.85 10.14
N PRO A 101 6.92 -13.51 11.17
CA PRO A 101 5.51 -13.20 10.94
C PRO A 101 5.34 -11.85 10.27
N LEU A 102 4.29 -11.78 9.45
CA LEU A 102 3.98 -10.65 8.61
C LEU A 102 2.48 -10.36 8.69
N TRP A 103 2.12 -9.09 8.82
CA TRP A 103 0.74 -8.64 8.75
C TRP A 103 0.49 -7.87 7.47
N LEU A 104 -0.56 -8.21 6.73
CA LEU A 104 -0.98 -7.44 5.58
C LEU A 104 -2.24 -6.66 5.93
N VAL A 105 -2.24 -5.36 5.67
CA VAL A 105 -3.31 -4.45 6.06
C VAL A 105 -3.76 -3.63 4.87
N GLY A 106 -5.06 -3.63 4.60
CA GLY A 106 -5.65 -2.90 3.47
C GLY A 106 -7.17 -2.88 3.47
N TYR A 107 -7.74 -2.46 2.35
CA TYR A 107 -9.16 -2.31 2.07
C TYR A 107 -9.54 -3.22 0.91
N PRO A 108 -9.86 -4.49 1.16
CA PRO A 108 -10.22 -5.41 0.10
C PRO A 108 -11.51 -4.95 -0.59
N THR A 109 -11.65 -5.21 -1.89
CA THR A 109 -12.86 -4.92 -2.67
C THR A 109 -13.97 -5.96 -2.40
N THR A 110 -13.61 -7.08 -1.79
CA THR A 110 -14.51 -8.16 -1.37
C THR A 110 -14.44 -8.37 0.15
N GLY A 111 -15.55 -8.80 0.78
CA GLY A 111 -15.61 -9.06 2.22
C GLY A 111 -16.52 -8.13 3.05
N GLY A 112 -17.22 -7.19 2.41
CA GLY A 112 -18.22 -6.32 3.04
C GLY A 112 -19.66 -6.60 2.58
N THR A 113 -20.64 -6.36 3.45
CA THR A 113 -22.08 -6.37 3.10
C THR A 113 -22.59 -5.00 2.64
N ALA A 114 -21.70 -4.02 2.53
CA ALA A 114 -21.99 -2.62 2.18
C ALA A 114 -21.15 -2.16 0.98
N SER A 115 -21.49 -1.00 0.40
CA SER A 115 -20.84 -0.42 -0.79
C SER A 115 -19.37 -0.04 -0.61
N ARG A 116 -18.85 -0.03 0.62
CA ARG A 116 -17.44 0.19 0.97
C ARG A 116 -17.02 -0.71 2.12
N VAL A 117 -15.80 -1.22 2.08
CA VAL A 117 -15.31 -2.27 2.98
C VAL A 117 -14.49 -1.64 4.10
N THR A 118 -14.49 -2.27 5.28
CA THR A 118 -13.69 -1.83 6.42
C THR A 118 -12.24 -2.27 6.28
N LEU A 119 -11.35 -1.68 7.09
CA LEU A 119 -9.95 -2.12 7.16
C LEU A 119 -9.88 -3.61 7.49
N THR A 120 -9.10 -4.35 6.72
CA THR A 120 -8.86 -5.79 6.92
C THR A 120 -7.39 -6.02 7.18
N ALA A 121 -7.10 -6.87 8.17
CA ALA A 121 -5.76 -7.31 8.51
C ALA A 121 -5.69 -8.83 8.39
N THR A 122 -4.76 -9.33 7.59
CA THR A 122 -4.44 -10.76 7.47
C THR A 122 -3.05 -11.02 8.02
N ARG A 123 -2.82 -12.23 8.55
CA ARG A 123 -1.54 -12.62 9.12
C ARG A 123 -1.00 -13.82 8.38
N GLY A 124 0.29 -13.83 8.14
CA GLY A 124 1.04 -14.98 7.69
C GLY A 124 2.48 -14.90 8.16
N ILE A 125 3.35 -15.55 7.42
CA ILE A 125 4.79 -15.54 7.61
C ILE A 125 5.50 -15.21 6.31
N VAL A 126 6.78 -14.86 6.42
CA VAL A 126 7.70 -14.88 5.30
C VAL A 126 7.91 -16.34 4.87
N ALA A 127 7.20 -16.75 3.83
CA ALA A 127 7.21 -18.10 3.26
C ALA A 127 8.44 -18.34 2.36
N GLY A 128 9.12 -17.29 1.94
CA GLY A 128 10.33 -17.39 1.13
C GLY A 128 10.71 -16.08 0.46
N PHE A 129 11.67 -16.15 -0.45
CA PHE A 129 12.13 -15.01 -1.23
C PHE A 129 12.26 -15.40 -2.70
N GLU A 130 12.11 -14.41 -3.57
CA GLU A 130 12.40 -14.53 -5.00
C GLU A 130 13.26 -13.35 -5.46
N THR A 131 14.04 -13.54 -6.51
CA THR A 131 14.77 -12.45 -7.15
C THR A 131 14.18 -12.25 -8.54
N ALA A 132 13.62 -11.06 -8.77
CA ALA A 132 13.22 -10.58 -10.08
C ALA A 132 14.27 -9.59 -10.62
N ASP A 133 14.14 -9.19 -11.88
CA ASP A 133 15.07 -8.25 -12.53
C ASP A 133 15.18 -6.91 -11.78
N PHE A 134 14.12 -6.53 -11.08
CA PHE A 134 14.03 -5.29 -10.33
C PHE A 134 14.33 -5.41 -8.84
N GLY A 135 14.65 -6.61 -8.34
CA GLY A 135 15.09 -6.83 -6.96
C GLY A 135 14.45 -8.03 -6.25
N ARG A 136 14.69 -8.10 -4.94
CA ARG A 136 14.13 -9.13 -4.05
C ARG A 136 12.63 -8.92 -3.88
N LEU A 137 11.88 -10.03 -3.92
CA LEU A 137 10.49 -10.13 -3.52
C LEU A 137 10.40 -11.01 -2.27
N VAL A 138 9.44 -10.69 -1.40
CA VAL A 138 9.11 -11.51 -0.23
C VAL A 138 7.86 -12.32 -0.55
N LYS A 139 7.94 -13.64 -0.37
CA LYS A 139 6.79 -14.54 -0.47
C LYS A 139 6.12 -14.66 0.89
N THR A 140 4.80 -14.70 0.91
CA THR A 140 4.00 -14.85 2.12
C THR A 140 2.84 -15.81 1.90
N ASP A 141 2.44 -16.51 2.95
CA ASP A 141 1.19 -17.29 3.01
C ASP A 141 0.02 -16.47 3.58
N ALA A 142 0.27 -15.20 3.94
CA ALA A 142 -0.79 -14.28 4.32
C ALA A 142 -1.73 -14.05 3.13
N GLU A 143 -3.03 -14.07 3.40
CA GLU A 143 -4.05 -13.89 2.39
C GLU A 143 -3.96 -12.47 1.78
N ILE A 144 -3.77 -12.44 0.45
CA ILE A 144 -3.85 -11.23 -0.38
C ILE A 144 -5.10 -11.37 -1.24
N THR A 145 -6.00 -10.41 -1.11
CA THR A 145 -7.25 -10.36 -1.87
C THR A 145 -7.30 -9.08 -2.68
N GLN A 146 -8.15 -9.06 -3.69
CA GLN A 146 -8.34 -7.85 -4.48
C GLN A 146 -8.69 -6.67 -3.55
N GLY A 147 -7.97 -5.56 -3.68
CA GLY A 147 -8.13 -4.35 -2.87
C GLY A 147 -7.15 -4.20 -1.70
N ASN A 148 -6.59 -5.29 -1.12
CA ASN A 148 -5.51 -5.15 -0.13
C ASN A 148 -4.12 -4.97 -0.75
N SER A 149 -3.98 -5.25 -2.06
CA SER A 149 -2.86 -4.81 -2.90
C SER A 149 -2.65 -3.30 -2.78
N GLY A 150 -1.38 -2.90 -2.65
CA GLY A 150 -0.95 -1.52 -2.46
C GLY A 150 -1.00 -1.06 -1.01
N GLY A 151 -1.55 -1.88 -0.10
CA GLY A 151 -1.63 -1.63 1.33
C GLY A 151 -0.28 -1.74 2.02
N ALA A 152 -0.29 -2.24 3.26
CA ALA A 152 0.89 -2.31 4.10
C ALA A 152 1.24 -3.76 4.44
N ALA A 153 2.50 -4.15 4.27
CA ALA A 153 3.06 -5.32 4.91
C ALA A 153 3.88 -4.87 6.13
N LEU A 154 3.51 -5.35 7.31
CA LEU A 154 4.04 -4.92 8.60
C LEU A 154 4.78 -6.04 9.32
N ASP A 155 5.88 -5.70 9.98
CA ASP A 155 6.56 -6.59 10.92
C ASP A 155 5.80 -6.71 12.26
N GLU A 156 6.34 -7.51 13.19
CA GLU A 156 5.76 -7.69 14.53
C GLU A 156 5.68 -6.40 15.36
N GLN A 157 6.49 -5.40 15.01
CA GLN A 157 6.49 -4.10 15.68
C GLN A 157 5.51 -3.12 15.01
N GLY A 158 4.79 -3.54 13.96
CA GLY A 158 3.86 -2.70 13.22
C GLY A 158 4.55 -1.72 12.26
N ARG A 159 5.84 -1.92 11.96
CA ARG A 159 6.59 -1.07 11.02
C ARG A 159 6.44 -1.57 9.60
N LEU A 160 6.40 -0.65 8.65
CA LEU A 160 6.23 -0.96 7.23
C LEU A 160 7.49 -1.63 6.67
N VAL A 161 7.37 -2.89 6.27
CA VAL A 161 8.45 -3.66 5.63
C VAL A 161 8.19 -3.94 4.16
N GLY A 162 6.99 -3.69 3.64
CA GLY A 162 6.75 -3.74 2.19
C GLY A 162 5.34 -3.39 1.73
N VAL A 163 5.12 -3.52 0.42
CA VAL A 163 3.85 -3.28 -0.28
C VAL A 163 3.37 -4.61 -0.89
N PRO A 164 2.22 -5.16 -0.45
CA PRO A 164 1.60 -6.33 -1.08
C PRO A 164 1.19 -6.02 -2.51
N SER A 165 1.44 -6.93 -3.46
CA SER A 165 1.17 -6.70 -4.90
C SER A 165 0.31 -7.78 -5.52
N ALA A 166 0.89 -8.98 -5.63
CA ALA A 166 0.41 -10.03 -6.52
C ALA A 166 0.26 -11.35 -5.76
N THR A 167 -0.54 -12.23 -6.32
CA THR A 167 -0.73 -13.59 -5.83
C THR A 167 -0.51 -14.59 -6.94
N VAL A 168 -0.01 -15.76 -6.58
CA VAL A 168 0.01 -16.93 -7.44
C VAL A 168 -0.80 -18.00 -6.75
N GLU A 169 -1.86 -18.45 -7.41
CA GLU A 169 -2.76 -19.49 -6.93
C GLU A 169 -2.59 -20.76 -7.77
N ASN A 170 -2.59 -21.92 -7.10
CA ASN A 170 -2.45 -23.21 -7.78
C ASN A 170 -3.41 -24.27 -7.21
N GLY A 171 -4.69 -23.96 -7.03
CA GLY A 171 -5.74 -24.93 -6.61
C GLY A 171 -5.55 -25.61 -5.25
N SER A 172 -4.37 -25.46 -4.63
CA SER A 172 -3.93 -26.06 -3.38
C SER A 172 -3.51 -25.01 -2.34
N GLY A 173 -3.42 -23.74 -2.77
CA GLY A 173 -3.10 -22.61 -1.92
C GLY A 173 -2.83 -21.35 -2.75
N GLN A 174 -2.55 -20.27 -2.02
CA GLN A 174 -2.14 -18.97 -2.55
C GLN A 174 -0.75 -18.63 -1.97
N ILE A 175 0.14 -18.13 -2.82
CA ILE A 175 1.38 -17.47 -2.39
C ILE A 175 1.27 -16.00 -2.77
N GLY A 176 1.35 -15.13 -1.76
CA GLY A 176 1.39 -13.69 -1.93
C GLY A 176 2.81 -13.18 -2.14
N TYR A 177 2.94 -12.08 -2.88
CA TYR A 177 4.19 -11.37 -3.12
C TYR A 177 4.12 -9.96 -2.55
N VAL A 178 5.17 -9.60 -1.82
CA VAL A 178 5.37 -8.28 -1.22
C VAL A 178 6.65 -7.67 -1.79
N HIS A 179 6.55 -6.42 -2.26
CA HIS A 179 7.71 -5.61 -2.60
C HIS A 179 8.29 -5.03 -1.31
N PRO A 180 9.48 -5.46 -0.87
CA PRO A 180 10.04 -4.96 0.37
C PRO A 180 10.51 -3.51 0.21
N ILE A 181 10.43 -2.70 1.28
CA ILE A 181 10.68 -1.25 1.15
C ILE A 181 12.11 -0.90 0.71
N ASP A 182 13.06 -1.81 0.93
CA ASP A 182 14.46 -1.68 0.55
C ASP A 182 14.70 -1.94 -0.94
N ALA A 183 13.77 -2.64 -1.61
CA ALA A 183 13.74 -2.83 -3.06
C ALA A 183 13.15 -1.63 -3.81
N LEU A 184 12.59 -0.64 -3.11
CA LEU A 184 12.12 0.60 -3.74
C LEU A 184 13.31 1.35 -4.37
N PRO A 185 13.11 2.01 -5.53
CA PRO A 185 14.15 2.83 -6.12
C PRO A 185 14.68 3.86 -5.12
N ARG A 186 16.00 3.93 -4.93
CA ARG A 186 16.63 4.87 -3.97
C ARG A 186 16.20 6.32 -4.20
N ALA A 187 15.91 6.70 -5.44
CA ALA A 187 15.43 8.03 -5.80
C ALA A 187 14.03 8.34 -5.21
N TRP A 188 13.19 7.33 -5.02
CA TRP A 188 11.87 7.48 -4.41
C TRP A 188 11.99 7.65 -2.91
N ARG A 189 12.76 6.78 -2.25
CA ARG A 189 12.95 6.80 -0.78
C ARG A 189 13.45 8.16 -0.27
N LYS A 190 14.37 8.80 -0.99
CA LYS A 190 14.86 10.17 -0.68
C LYS A 190 13.78 11.26 -0.64
N LEU A 191 12.60 11.01 -1.20
CA LEU A 191 11.49 11.96 -1.18
C LEU A 191 10.77 11.95 0.18
N PHE A 192 10.70 10.80 0.85
CA PHE A 192 9.90 10.60 2.06
C PHE A 192 10.69 10.19 3.31
N GLU A 193 11.94 9.75 3.20
CA GLU A 193 12.84 9.42 4.33
C GLU A 193 13.60 10.64 4.91
N ARG A 194 13.01 11.83 4.85
CA ARG A 194 13.71 13.09 5.18
C ARG A 194 13.79 13.38 6.67
#